data_AF-A0A6P8NRA9-F1
#
_entry.id   AF-A0A6P8NRA9-F1
#
_cell.length_a   1.000
_cell.length_b   1.000
_cell.length_c   1.000
_cell.angle_alpha   90.00
_cell.angle_beta   90.00
_cell.angle_gamma   90.00
#
_symmetry.space_group_name_H-M   'P 1'
#
loop_
_entity.id
_entity.type
_entity.pdbx_description
1 polymer ?
#
loop_
_entity_poly.entity_id
_entity_poly.type
_entity_poly.pdbx_seq_one_letter_code
_entity_poly.pdbx_strand_id
1 'polypeptide(L)'
;MRNEFCIGVFAFPKSIVFCCLLLLLSSQISAQTENESFENAFGLDETQSMDNKKSNAESNKYTGQISPIRKQSLSGQVDVNEDEGNHDDKDETKKGVEEVSFNAVNNSDQKNKPENEITLSDGFSEKIAGRRNRKYARYDLSEADRYAPHSDGSVLNYVLTETRLKEIRSKFMYWYVDKGGNNDDGDYQREIQASMPQVHKNFNFQLPFFGLRFNYTRVSVNGYLEFTDPPMHYTYPLVFPVRNWPKENDPSFIGIFFSKCRIGKIPPTDIDQRRPGVYFRVEEDLQNRADQFGVEMRERLKWDIREGMIGAEAFDPKHAVVVTWKNVSFVGGIDNSLYKTNTFQMVLATDEVNTYVIFNYLNIQWTSHTEAGGDTVNGEGGISAFVGFNAGNGTGSYEYEPYSQTWMIRDLTRRGCVNGFPGRHMFKIDDDIMPSAFGSRPQRSCNLGY
;
A
#
# COMPACT_ATOMS: atom_id res chain seq x y z
N MET A 1 -29.04 10.11 63.28
CA MET A 1 -28.16 10.66 64.33
C MET A 1 -26.74 10.47 63.82
N ARG A 2 -26.09 11.54 63.36
CA ARG A 2 -25.24 12.46 64.14
C ARG A 2 -24.01 11.75 64.74
N ASN A 3 -22.85 12.02 64.15
CA ASN A 3 -21.62 12.29 64.87
C ASN A 3 -20.80 13.29 64.03
N GLU A 4 -20.63 14.50 64.56
CA GLU A 4 -19.71 15.53 64.09
C GLU A 4 -19.04 16.20 65.30
N PHE A 5 -18.00 16.97 65.01
CA PHE A 5 -17.16 17.80 65.90
C PHE A 5 -16.03 17.11 66.68
N CYS A 6 -14.80 17.66 66.76
CA CYS A 6 -13.96 18.43 65.81
C CYS A 6 -12.63 18.81 66.52
N ILE A 7 -11.75 19.53 65.81
CA ILE A 7 -10.60 20.34 66.31
C ILE A 7 -9.31 19.51 66.60
N GLY A 8 -8.12 19.88 66.09
CA GLY A 8 -7.83 21.07 65.30
C GLY A 8 -6.46 21.17 64.60
N VAL A 9 -6.27 22.37 64.05
CA VAL A 9 -5.32 22.86 63.03
C VAL A 9 -3.86 22.94 63.49
N PHE A 10 -2.90 22.72 62.58
CA PHE A 10 -1.65 23.49 62.50
C PHE A 10 -1.15 23.64 61.05
N ALA A 11 -0.39 24.70 60.76
CA ALA A 11 -0.03 25.13 59.40
C ALA A 11 1.50 25.26 59.17
N PHE A 12 1.86 25.17 57.89
CA PHE A 12 3.13 25.40 57.15
C PHE A 12 4.05 26.55 57.65
N PRO A 13 5.38 26.61 57.34
CA PRO A 13 5.88 26.63 55.94
C PRO A 13 7.28 26.03 55.59
N LYS A 14 7.68 26.30 54.34
CA LYS A 14 8.72 25.75 53.46
C LYS A 14 10.16 26.19 53.79
N SER A 15 11.17 25.38 53.42
CA SER A 15 12.21 25.80 52.43
C SER A 15 13.05 24.62 51.88
N ILE A 16 13.67 24.83 50.72
CA ILE A 16 14.54 23.90 49.96
C ILE A 16 15.90 24.61 49.73
N VAL A 17 16.91 23.88 49.21
CA VAL A 17 18.23 24.32 48.68
C VAL A 17 19.41 24.14 49.65
N PHE A 18 19.99 22.93 49.66
CA PHE A 18 21.45 22.69 49.67
C PHE A 18 21.76 21.17 49.54
N CYS A 19 22.02 20.64 48.34
CA CYS A 19 22.38 19.21 48.20
C CYS A 19 23.14 18.80 46.92
N CYS A 20 23.96 19.69 46.32
CA CYS A 20 24.67 19.42 45.06
C CYS A 20 26.20 19.63 45.11
N LEU A 21 26.85 19.55 46.28
CA LEU A 21 28.25 20.02 46.40
C LEU A 21 29.11 19.30 47.46
N LEU A 22 29.02 17.96 47.57
CA LEU A 22 29.84 17.22 48.55
C LEU A 22 30.17 15.73 48.26
N LEU A 23 30.17 15.28 47.00
CA LEU A 23 30.61 13.92 46.62
C LEU A 23 31.48 13.88 45.34
N LEU A 24 32.48 14.76 45.29
CA LEU A 24 33.64 14.61 44.42
C LEU A 24 34.89 14.50 45.30
N LEU A 25 35.41 13.28 45.49
CA LEU A 25 36.83 12.91 45.73
C LEU A 25 36.93 11.44 46.18
N SER A 26 38.06 10.78 45.81
CA SER A 26 38.33 9.33 45.86
C SER A 26 37.49 8.49 44.86
N SER A 27 38.05 7.51 44.13
CA SER A 27 39.38 6.88 44.21
C SER A 27 40.04 6.68 42.82
N GLN A 28 41.37 6.82 42.76
CA GLN A 28 42.18 6.33 41.63
C GLN A 28 42.52 4.85 41.83
N ILE A 29 42.54 4.06 40.75
CA ILE A 29 43.40 2.89 40.62
C ILE A 29 44.06 2.96 39.23
N SER A 30 45.36 2.67 39.18
CA SER A 30 46.18 2.72 37.96
C SER A 30 46.24 1.36 37.25
N ALA A 31 46.25 1.37 35.93
CA ALA A 31 46.81 0.31 35.10
C ALA A 31 47.53 0.98 33.91
N GLN A 32 48.75 0.54 33.61
CA GLN A 32 49.72 1.29 32.81
C GLN A 32 50.12 0.50 31.56
N THR A 33 50.05 1.15 30.40
CA THR A 33 50.75 0.85 29.13
C THR A 33 50.73 -0.57 28.56
N GLU A 34 50.22 -0.68 27.33
CA GLU A 34 51.06 -1.10 26.19
C GLU A 34 50.65 -0.32 24.93
N ASN A 35 51.59 -0.09 24.02
CA ASN A 35 51.44 0.88 22.92
C ASN A 35 50.97 0.21 21.63
N GLU A 36 49.84 0.63 21.09
CA GLU A 36 49.51 0.42 19.67
C GLU A 36 49.15 1.77 19.01
N SER A 37 49.80 2.06 17.88
CA SER A 37 49.55 3.28 17.09
C SER A 37 48.32 3.13 16.21
N PHE A 38 47.66 4.26 15.96
CA PHE A 38 46.38 4.39 15.24
C PHE A 38 46.38 3.77 13.81
N GLU A 39 47.55 3.54 13.23
CA GLU A 39 47.72 3.05 11.86
C GLU A 39 47.56 1.51 11.74
N ASN A 40 47.85 0.74 12.79
CA ASN A 40 47.66 -0.73 12.77
C ASN A 40 46.18 -1.16 12.81
N ALA A 41 45.28 -0.31 13.29
CA ALA A 41 43.85 -0.63 13.38
C ALA A 41 43.10 -0.51 12.03
N PHE A 42 43.68 0.18 11.04
CA PHE A 42 43.01 0.52 9.79
C PHE A 42 43.69 0.01 8.51
N GLY A 43 44.78 -0.77 8.64
CA GLY A 43 45.28 -1.62 7.55
C GLY A 43 45.72 -0.87 6.29
N LEU A 44 46.45 0.24 6.46
CA LEU A 44 47.05 0.99 5.36
C LEU A 44 48.58 0.84 5.41
N ASP A 45 49.10 -0.06 4.59
CA ASP A 45 50.52 -0.06 4.21
C ASP A 45 50.66 -0.38 2.72
N GLU A 46 51.29 0.53 1.98
CA GLU A 46 51.70 0.32 0.60
C GLU A 46 53.23 0.28 0.56
N THR A 47 53.84 -0.83 0.13
CA THR A 47 54.68 -0.88 -1.09
C THR A 47 55.40 -2.22 -1.29
N GLN A 48 55.35 -2.72 -2.54
CA GLN A 48 56.49 -3.18 -3.39
C GLN A 48 55.90 -3.94 -4.60
N SER A 49 55.90 -3.36 -5.82
CA SER A 49 56.98 -3.41 -6.84
C SER A 49 57.20 -4.83 -7.42
N MET A 50 57.24 -5.13 -8.73
CA MET A 50 57.24 -4.39 -10.01
C MET A 50 56.37 -5.22 -11.03
N ASP A 51 56.16 -4.96 -12.33
CA ASP A 51 56.94 -4.21 -13.33
C ASP A 51 56.15 -4.02 -14.67
N ASN A 52 56.55 -3.03 -15.48
CA ASN A 52 56.16 -2.80 -16.91
C ASN A 52 54.66 -2.52 -17.26
N LYS A 53 54.29 -1.56 -18.13
CA LYS A 53 55.02 -0.92 -19.25
C LYS A 53 54.38 0.46 -19.64
N LYS A 54 55.23 1.46 -19.94
CA LYS A 54 55.12 2.61 -20.91
C LYS A 54 53.72 3.00 -21.49
N SER A 55 53.35 4.28 -21.67
CA SER A 55 54.16 5.52 -21.82
C SER A 55 53.31 6.82 -21.90
N ASN A 56 53.90 7.95 -21.46
CA ASN A 56 53.70 9.35 -21.93
C ASN A 56 52.29 10.00 -21.80
N ALA A 57 52.12 11.33 -21.70
CA ALA A 57 52.93 12.43 -21.15
C ALA A 57 52.03 13.69 -21.06
N GLU A 58 52.32 14.60 -20.11
CA GLU A 58 52.08 16.07 -20.12
C GLU A 58 50.77 16.60 -20.75
N SER A 59 49.77 17.01 -19.95
CA SER A 59 49.65 18.33 -19.32
C SER A 59 49.52 19.53 -20.26
N ASN A 60 48.38 20.24 -20.18
CA ASN A 60 48.40 21.70 -20.04
C ASN A 60 47.07 22.28 -19.53
N LYS A 61 47.17 23.34 -18.72
CA LYS A 61 46.04 24.20 -18.30
C LYS A 61 45.66 25.13 -19.46
N TYR A 62 44.41 25.61 -19.51
CA TYR A 62 44.14 27.06 -19.47
C TYR A 62 42.68 27.38 -19.09
N THR A 63 42.56 28.52 -18.43
CA THR A 63 41.39 29.22 -17.85
C THR A 63 40.25 29.60 -18.81
N GLY A 64 39.05 29.87 -18.27
CA GLY A 64 38.38 31.15 -18.59
C GLY A 64 36.85 31.21 -18.74
N GLN A 65 36.16 31.66 -17.69
CA GLN A 65 34.94 32.51 -17.68
C GLN A 65 33.59 31.98 -18.23
N ILE A 66 32.51 32.67 -17.79
CA ILE A 66 31.10 32.24 -17.82
C ILE A 66 30.23 33.36 -18.43
N SER A 67 29.11 32.97 -19.08
CA SER A 67 27.88 33.75 -19.36
C SER A 67 27.78 34.46 -20.73
N PRO A 68 26.56 34.71 -21.27
CA PRO A 68 25.24 34.13 -20.97
C PRO A 68 24.52 33.54 -22.21
N ILE A 69 23.55 32.64 -22.00
CA ILE A 69 22.66 32.14 -23.07
C ILE A 69 21.46 33.08 -23.25
N ARG A 70 21.23 33.53 -24.50
CA ARG A 70 20.11 34.41 -24.89
C ARG A 70 18.95 33.59 -25.46
N LYS A 71 17.71 33.93 -25.09
CA LYS A 71 16.48 33.38 -25.69
C LYS A 71 16.43 33.68 -27.19
N GLN A 72 15.91 32.75 -27.99
CA GLN A 72 15.43 33.04 -29.34
C GLN A 72 14.10 32.32 -29.60
N SER A 73 13.05 33.12 -29.73
CA SER A 73 11.78 32.77 -30.36
C SER A 73 11.91 32.93 -31.88
N LEU A 74 11.21 32.11 -32.65
CA LEU A 74 11.04 32.30 -34.10
C LEU A 74 9.57 32.14 -34.49
N SER A 75 9.09 33.10 -35.28
CA SER A 75 7.72 33.24 -35.75
C SER A 75 7.74 33.86 -37.15
N GLY A 76 6.86 33.39 -38.02
CA GLY A 76 6.66 33.81 -39.41
C GLY A 76 6.13 32.60 -40.20
N GLN A 77 4.87 32.52 -40.65
CA GLN A 77 4.15 33.40 -41.59
C GLN A 77 4.88 33.58 -42.92
N VAL A 78 4.23 33.53 -44.09
CA VAL A 78 2.86 33.15 -44.51
C VAL A 78 2.96 32.89 -46.03
N ASP A 79 2.05 32.11 -46.63
CA ASP A 79 1.42 32.52 -47.90
C ASP A 79 0.16 31.67 -48.18
N VAL A 80 -0.79 32.30 -48.86
CA VAL A 80 -2.20 31.90 -49.01
C VAL A 80 -2.50 31.66 -50.48
N ASN A 81 -3.49 30.79 -50.78
CA ASN A 81 -4.43 31.02 -51.88
C ASN A 81 -5.78 30.37 -51.55
N GLU A 82 -6.85 31.04 -51.97
CA GLU A 82 -8.26 30.77 -51.65
C GLU A 82 -8.98 30.08 -52.82
N ASP A 83 -10.23 29.66 -52.54
CA ASP A 83 -11.42 29.47 -53.39
C ASP A 83 -12.12 28.14 -53.03
N GLU A 84 -13.17 28.17 -52.21
CA GLU A 84 -14.58 28.55 -52.49
C GLU A 84 -15.42 27.40 -53.08
N GLY A 85 -16.62 27.18 -52.52
CA GLY A 85 -17.57 26.17 -53.01
C GLY A 85 -18.58 25.64 -51.99
N ASN A 86 -19.62 26.43 -51.67
CA ASN A 86 -20.81 25.96 -50.96
C ASN A 86 -21.61 24.92 -51.79
N HIS A 87 -22.29 23.98 -51.13
CA HIS A 87 -23.74 23.80 -51.30
C HIS A 87 -24.37 22.78 -50.32
N ASP A 88 -25.49 23.16 -49.70
CA ASP A 88 -26.49 22.23 -49.17
C ASP A 88 -27.22 21.51 -50.32
N ASP A 89 -27.68 20.25 -50.10
CA ASP A 89 -29.12 19.95 -50.22
C ASP A 89 -29.54 18.57 -49.65
N LYS A 90 -30.85 18.38 -49.47
CA LYS A 90 -31.52 17.17 -48.98
C LYS A 90 -31.97 16.26 -50.15
N ASP A 91 -32.18 14.94 -49.92
CA ASP A 91 -33.50 14.32 -49.66
C ASP A 91 -33.54 12.77 -49.85
N GLU A 92 -34.67 12.14 -49.53
CA GLU A 92 -34.92 10.68 -49.44
C GLU A 92 -34.83 9.84 -50.74
N THR A 93 -34.71 8.49 -50.65
CA THR A 93 -35.76 7.49 -51.05
C THR A 93 -35.32 6.00 -50.92
N LYS A 94 -36.32 5.09 -50.83
CA LYS A 94 -36.32 3.65 -50.41
C LYS A 94 -36.14 2.62 -51.55
N LYS A 95 -35.72 1.35 -51.26
CA LYS A 95 -36.47 0.04 -51.41
C LYS A 95 -35.65 -1.24 -51.71
N GLY A 96 -36.18 -2.41 -51.27
CA GLY A 96 -35.87 -3.80 -51.71
C GLY A 96 -34.78 -4.50 -50.87
N VAL A 97 -34.93 -5.66 -50.19
CA VAL A 97 -35.80 -6.87 -50.21
C VAL A 97 -35.48 -7.92 -51.29
N GLU A 98 -34.94 -9.06 -50.85
CA GLU A 98 -35.07 -10.40 -51.45
C GLU A 98 -35.11 -11.48 -50.33
N GLU A 99 -36.02 -12.46 -50.47
CA GLU A 99 -36.11 -13.69 -49.65
C GLU A 99 -35.53 -14.88 -50.44
N VAL A 100 -35.06 -15.94 -49.77
CA VAL A 100 -35.49 -17.34 -50.07
C VAL A 100 -35.36 -18.19 -48.79
N SER A 101 -36.37 -19.01 -48.49
CA SER A 101 -36.33 -20.10 -47.50
C SER A 101 -36.64 -21.44 -48.17
N PHE A 102 -36.13 -22.57 -47.65
CA PHE A 102 -36.70 -23.90 -47.95
C PHE A 102 -36.45 -24.97 -46.85
N ASN A 103 -37.54 -25.30 -46.16
CA ASN A 103 -38.06 -26.62 -45.72
C ASN A 103 -37.24 -27.65 -44.89
N ALA A 104 -37.99 -28.28 -43.98
CA ALA A 104 -37.62 -29.43 -43.14
C ALA A 104 -38.49 -30.67 -43.44
N VAL A 105 -38.02 -31.86 -43.02
CA VAL A 105 -38.77 -33.14 -42.89
C VAL A 105 -38.12 -33.89 -41.70
N ASN A 106 -38.79 -34.10 -40.55
CA ASN A 106 -39.52 -35.32 -40.09
C ASN A 106 -38.71 -36.64 -40.31
N ASN A 107 -38.63 -37.66 -39.45
CA ASN A 107 -39.37 -38.19 -38.28
C ASN A 107 -38.47 -39.25 -37.56
N SER A 108 -38.74 -39.93 -36.43
CA SER A 108 -39.78 -39.90 -35.38
C SER A 108 -39.38 -40.81 -34.17
N ASP A 109 -40.09 -40.67 -33.05
CA ASP A 109 -40.41 -41.72 -32.03
C ASP A 109 -39.37 -42.35 -31.03
N GLN A 110 -39.69 -42.12 -29.75
CA GLN A 110 -39.82 -43.07 -28.63
C GLN A 110 -38.64 -43.69 -27.84
N LYS A 111 -38.64 -43.30 -26.54
CA LYS A 111 -38.71 -44.14 -25.31
C LYS A 111 -37.44 -44.57 -24.53
N ASN A 112 -37.64 -44.44 -23.20
CA ASN A 112 -37.07 -45.20 -22.07
C ASN A 112 -35.74 -44.73 -21.39
N LYS A 113 -35.91 -44.32 -20.12
CA LYS A 113 -34.97 -44.43 -18.97
C LYS A 113 -34.64 -45.93 -18.67
N PRO A 114 -33.68 -46.33 -17.80
CA PRO A 114 -33.02 -45.54 -16.73
C PRO A 114 -31.49 -45.76 -16.50
N GLU A 115 -30.95 -44.92 -15.60
CA GLU A 115 -29.93 -45.14 -14.53
C GLU A 115 -28.66 -46.02 -14.69
N ASN A 116 -27.56 -45.45 -14.17
CA ASN A 116 -26.27 -46.05 -13.78
C ASN A 116 -25.42 -46.61 -14.95
N GLU A 117 -24.10 -46.46 -15.01
CA GLU A 117 -23.08 -46.43 -13.94
C GLU A 117 -21.83 -45.67 -14.48
N ILE A 118 -21.21 -44.76 -13.71
CA ILE A 118 -19.96 -44.09 -14.16
C ILE A 118 -18.76 -44.95 -13.76
N THR A 119 -18.40 -45.88 -14.64
CA THR A 119 -17.15 -46.65 -14.53
C THR A 119 -15.98 -45.76 -14.95
N LEU A 120 -15.07 -45.48 -14.03
CA LEU A 120 -13.78 -44.84 -14.32
C LEU A 120 -12.93 -45.77 -15.22
N SER A 121 -12.80 -45.42 -16.50
CA SER A 121 -11.75 -45.96 -17.38
C SER A 121 -10.73 -44.87 -17.68
N ASP A 122 -9.55 -45.01 -17.08
CA ASP A 122 -8.38 -44.20 -17.42
C ASP A 122 -7.97 -44.40 -18.89
N GLY A 123 -7.46 -43.33 -19.50
CA GLY A 123 -6.91 -43.33 -20.86
C GLY A 123 -7.78 -42.61 -21.90
N PHE A 124 -7.11 -41.82 -22.76
CA PHE A 124 -7.68 -41.08 -23.91
C PHE A 124 -8.47 -39.78 -23.62
N SER A 125 -7.84 -38.81 -22.95
CA SER A 125 -8.22 -37.38 -23.13
C SER A 125 -7.05 -36.37 -23.18
N GLU A 126 -5.82 -36.77 -22.84
CA GLU A 126 -4.65 -35.87 -22.79
C GLU A 126 -4.32 -35.12 -24.09
N LYS A 127 -4.77 -35.60 -25.26
CA LYS A 127 -4.45 -34.98 -26.56
C LYS A 127 -5.47 -33.97 -27.08
N ILE A 128 -6.63 -33.81 -26.44
CA ILE A 128 -7.63 -32.77 -26.82
C ILE A 128 -7.66 -31.63 -25.79
N ALA A 129 -7.30 -31.89 -24.53
CA ALA A 129 -7.09 -30.86 -23.51
C ALA A 129 -5.95 -29.87 -23.83
N GLY A 130 -4.99 -30.24 -24.69
CA GLY A 130 -3.78 -29.46 -24.96
C GLY A 130 -3.92 -28.16 -25.76
N ARG A 131 -5.13 -27.75 -26.20
CA ARG A 131 -5.33 -26.52 -27.01
C ARG A 131 -6.46 -25.58 -26.54
N ARG A 132 -7.09 -25.81 -25.38
CA ARG A 132 -7.98 -24.82 -24.76
C ARG A 132 -7.57 -24.56 -23.31
N ASN A 133 -7.49 -23.28 -22.93
CA ASN A 133 -7.35 -22.77 -21.57
C ASN A 133 -6.06 -23.09 -20.78
N ARG A 134 -4.93 -22.52 -21.23
CA ARG A 134 -3.80 -22.15 -20.34
C ARG A 134 -4.00 -20.78 -19.65
N LYS A 135 -5.25 -20.33 -19.47
CA LYS A 135 -5.59 -18.96 -19.05
C LYS A 135 -6.32 -18.87 -17.70
N TYR A 136 -6.70 -20.00 -17.10
CA TYR A 136 -7.55 -20.02 -15.90
C TYR A 136 -7.11 -21.11 -14.93
N ALA A 137 -6.92 -20.76 -13.66
CA ALA A 137 -6.68 -21.69 -12.56
C ALA A 137 -7.96 -21.84 -11.71
N ARG A 138 -8.25 -23.05 -11.26
CA ARG A 138 -9.27 -23.30 -10.23
C ARG A 138 -8.79 -22.74 -8.89
N TYR A 139 -9.69 -22.20 -8.08
CA TYR A 139 -9.37 -21.53 -6.81
C TYR A 139 -8.66 -22.43 -5.77
N ASP A 140 -8.72 -23.75 -5.95
CA ASP A 140 -8.06 -24.75 -5.08
C ASP A 140 -6.64 -25.17 -5.54
N LEU A 141 -6.07 -24.54 -6.57
CA LEU A 141 -4.73 -24.87 -7.08
C LEU A 141 -3.61 -24.04 -6.41
N SER A 142 -2.39 -24.56 -6.40
CA SER A 142 -1.18 -23.91 -5.82
C SER A 142 -0.88 -22.49 -6.36
N GLU A 143 -1.36 -22.16 -7.57
CA GLU A 143 -1.24 -20.81 -8.15
C GLU A 143 -2.50 -19.93 -7.99
N ALA A 144 -3.56 -20.39 -7.31
CA ALA A 144 -4.83 -19.67 -7.22
C ALA A 144 -4.68 -18.25 -6.64
N ASP A 145 -3.81 -18.07 -5.64
CA ASP A 145 -3.47 -16.75 -5.06
C ASP A 145 -2.85 -15.75 -6.06
N ARG A 146 -2.50 -16.18 -7.29
CA ARG A 146 -2.00 -15.31 -8.38
C ARG A 146 -3.10 -14.88 -9.36
N TYR A 147 -4.24 -15.59 -9.43
CA TYR A 147 -5.28 -15.39 -10.44
C TYR A 147 -6.53 -14.73 -9.87
N ALA A 148 -7.06 -13.72 -10.56
CA ALA A 148 -8.35 -13.13 -10.21
C ALA A 148 -9.47 -14.19 -10.19
N PRO A 149 -10.30 -14.25 -9.13
CA PRO A 149 -11.44 -15.16 -9.06
C PRO A 149 -12.48 -14.80 -10.13
N HIS A 150 -13.05 -15.81 -10.79
CA HIS A 150 -14.05 -15.64 -11.84
C HIS A 150 -15.39 -16.22 -11.40
N SER A 151 -16.49 -15.49 -11.63
CA SER A 151 -17.86 -15.86 -11.20
C SER A 151 -18.24 -17.27 -11.64
N ASP A 152 -17.96 -17.60 -12.90
CA ASP A 152 -18.48 -18.82 -13.55
C ASP A 152 -17.70 -20.08 -13.11
N GLY A 153 -16.57 -19.90 -12.41
CA GLY A 153 -15.81 -20.98 -11.79
C GLY A 153 -16.10 -21.16 -10.30
N SER A 154 -16.94 -20.30 -9.71
CA SER A 154 -17.28 -20.35 -8.28
C SER A 154 -18.35 -21.41 -7.98
N VAL A 155 -18.27 -22.01 -6.78
CA VAL A 155 -19.30 -22.94 -6.31
C VAL A 155 -20.55 -22.14 -5.94
N LEU A 156 -21.66 -22.36 -6.66
CA LEU A 156 -22.96 -21.80 -6.32
C LEU A 156 -23.39 -22.29 -4.93
N ASN A 157 -23.84 -21.35 -4.08
CA ASN A 157 -24.17 -21.59 -2.67
C ASN A 157 -22.98 -22.11 -1.85
N TYR A 158 -21.82 -21.45 -1.97
CA TYR A 158 -20.64 -21.80 -1.18
C TYR A 158 -20.90 -21.61 0.32
N VAL A 159 -20.66 -22.66 1.10
CA VAL A 159 -20.74 -22.65 2.57
C VAL A 159 -19.33 -22.70 3.14
N LEU A 160 -18.93 -21.64 3.83
CA LEU A 160 -17.62 -21.55 4.47
C LEU A 160 -17.55 -22.50 5.68
N THR A 161 -16.52 -23.34 5.72
CA THR A 161 -16.23 -24.18 6.90
C THR A 161 -15.36 -23.44 7.91
N GLU A 162 -15.50 -23.75 9.20
CA GLU A 162 -14.67 -23.16 10.26
C GLU A 162 -13.17 -23.40 10.02
N THR A 163 -12.80 -24.58 9.53
CA THR A 163 -11.42 -24.92 9.15
C THR A 163 -10.88 -23.98 8.07
N ARG A 164 -11.68 -23.72 7.02
CA ARG A 164 -11.30 -22.79 5.94
C ARG A 164 -11.27 -21.35 6.43
N LEU A 165 -12.22 -20.92 7.27
CA LEU A 165 -12.18 -19.60 7.91
C LEU A 165 -10.89 -19.42 8.74
N LYS A 166 -10.49 -20.43 9.50
CA LYS A 166 -9.22 -20.41 10.26
C LYS A 166 -8.00 -20.36 9.33
N GLU A 167 -8.03 -21.08 8.22
CA GLU A 167 -6.96 -21.07 7.21
C GLU A 167 -6.80 -19.68 6.56
N ILE A 168 -7.87 -19.07 6.06
CA ILE A 168 -7.80 -17.76 5.40
C ILE A 168 -7.41 -16.65 6.39
N ARG A 169 -7.86 -16.75 7.65
CA ARG A 169 -7.46 -15.82 8.73
C ARG A 169 -6.02 -16.03 9.21
N SER A 170 -5.42 -17.20 8.98
CA SER A 170 -3.99 -17.44 9.26
C SER A 170 -3.03 -16.70 8.31
N LYS A 171 -3.53 -16.14 7.19
CA LYS A 171 -2.72 -15.38 6.24
C LYS A 171 -2.56 -13.92 6.72
N PHE A 172 -1.31 -13.44 6.75
CA PHE A 172 -1.00 -12.06 7.14
C PHE A 172 -1.58 -11.02 6.16
N MET A 173 -1.35 -11.21 4.86
CA MET A 173 -1.84 -10.34 3.79
C MET A 173 -3.22 -10.78 3.31
N TYR A 174 -4.07 -9.82 2.91
CA TYR A 174 -5.28 -10.06 2.13
C TYR A 174 -4.96 -10.30 0.65
N TRP A 175 -5.88 -10.91 -0.08
CA TRP A 175 -5.69 -11.31 -1.47
C TRP A 175 -5.41 -10.12 -2.39
N TYR A 176 -4.28 -10.21 -3.07
CA TYR A 176 -3.92 -9.37 -4.21
C TYR A 176 -3.29 -10.25 -5.30
N VAL A 177 -3.77 -10.10 -6.53
CA VAL A 177 -3.49 -10.98 -7.67
C VAL A 177 -2.82 -10.20 -8.80
N ASP A 178 -1.97 -10.87 -9.56
CA ASP A 178 -1.19 -10.26 -10.65
C ASP A 178 -1.39 -10.92 -12.02
N LYS A 179 -2.34 -11.86 -12.10
CA LYS A 179 -2.79 -12.55 -13.31
C LYS A 179 -4.32 -12.58 -13.36
N GLY A 180 -4.88 -12.83 -14.53
CA GLY A 180 -6.33 -12.87 -14.75
C GLY A 180 -6.96 -11.50 -14.97
N GLY A 181 -8.29 -11.49 -15.03
CA GLY A 181 -9.05 -10.34 -15.56
C GLY A 181 -8.85 -10.15 -17.07
N ASN A 182 -9.39 -9.06 -17.61
CA ASN A 182 -9.42 -8.82 -19.07
C ASN A 182 -8.01 -8.67 -19.68
N ASN A 183 -7.09 -8.04 -18.96
CA ASN A 183 -5.74 -7.68 -19.43
C ASN A 183 -4.62 -8.60 -18.92
N ASP A 184 -4.98 -9.68 -18.20
CA ASP A 184 -4.06 -10.58 -17.49
C ASP A 184 -3.14 -9.88 -16.47
N ASP A 185 -3.68 -8.85 -15.79
CA ASP A 185 -3.00 -8.05 -14.77
C ASP A 185 -3.46 -8.33 -13.34
N GLY A 186 -4.58 -9.05 -13.17
CA GLY A 186 -5.26 -9.13 -11.89
C GLY A 186 -5.62 -7.73 -11.37
N ASP A 187 -5.09 -7.37 -10.21
CA ASP A 187 -5.32 -6.09 -9.54
C ASP A 187 -4.21 -5.05 -9.85
N TYR A 188 -3.23 -5.36 -10.70
CA TYR A 188 -2.04 -4.53 -10.94
C TYR A 188 -2.37 -3.23 -11.70
N GLN A 189 -1.95 -2.09 -11.15
CA GLN A 189 -2.25 -0.77 -11.71
C GLN A 189 -1.19 -0.32 -12.73
N ARG A 190 -1.30 -0.79 -13.98
CA ARG A 190 -0.40 -0.42 -15.10
C ARG A 190 -0.31 1.10 -15.39
N GLU A 191 -1.34 1.84 -15.03
CA GLU A 191 -1.44 3.29 -15.19
C GLU A 191 -0.48 4.06 -14.26
N ILE A 192 -0.15 3.49 -13.09
CA ILE A 192 0.78 4.12 -12.14
C ILE A 192 2.21 3.96 -12.67
N GLN A 193 2.81 5.09 -13.05
CA GLN A 193 4.15 5.18 -13.64
C GLN A 193 4.88 6.42 -13.11
N ALA A 194 6.16 6.59 -13.44
CA ALA A 194 6.96 7.72 -12.93
C ALA A 194 6.40 9.11 -13.33
N SER A 195 5.74 9.21 -14.48
CA SER A 195 5.07 10.42 -14.97
C SER A 195 3.66 10.62 -14.41
N MET A 196 3.01 9.54 -13.97
CA MET A 196 1.65 9.54 -13.43
C MET A 196 1.63 8.70 -12.15
N PRO A 197 2.07 9.28 -11.01
CA PRO A 197 2.28 8.53 -9.77
C PRO A 197 0.98 8.13 -9.07
N GLN A 198 -0.18 8.52 -9.60
CA GLN A 198 -1.50 8.27 -9.01
C GLN A 198 -2.55 7.94 -10.07
N VAL A 199 -3.56 7.18 -9.68
CA VAL A 199 -4.71 6.82 -10.52
C VAL A 199 -6.01 7.10 -9.79
N HIS A 200 -7.00 7.66 -10.49
CA HIS A 200 -8.34 7.89 -9.96
C HIS A 200 -9.19 6.61 -10.00
N LYS A 201 -9.92 6.33 -8.93
CA LYS A 201 -10.80 5.17 -8.79
C LYS A 201 -12.15 5.61 -8.22
N ASN A 202 -13.24 5.22 -8.86
CA ASN A 202 -14.59 5.47 -8.36
C ASN A 202 -15.04 4.29 -7.49
N PHE A 203 -15.95 4.56 -6.56
CA PHE A 203 -16.67 3.57 -5.76
C PHE A 203 -18.16 3.66 -6.09
N ASN A 204 -18.85 2.51 -6.17
CA ASN A 204 -20.31 2.50 -6.31
C ASN A 204 -21.02 2.61 -4.95
N PHE A 205 -20.26 2.86 -3.89
CA PHE A 205 -20.71 3.00 -2.50
C PHE A 205 -20.15 4.28 -1.87
N GLN A 206 -20.64 4.61 -0.67
CA GLN A 206 -20.12 5.71 0.14
C GLN A 206 -19.14 5.16 1.18
N LEU A 207 -17.94 5.73 1.23
CA LEU A 207 -16.92 5.47 2.24
C LEU A 207 -16.94 6.60 3.28
N PRO A 208 -17.48 6.38 4.49
CA PRO A 208 -17.33 7.31 5.61
C PRO A 208 -15.86 7.50 6.00
N PHE A 209 -15.41 8.74 6.16
CA PHE A 209 -14.07 9.10 6.63
C PHE A 209 -14.10 10.51 7.23
N PHE A 210 -13.70 10.67 8.51
CA PHE A 210 -13.77 11.95 9.25
C PHE A 210 -15.13 12.67 9.15
N GLY A 211 -16.24 11.94 9.27
CA GLY A 211 -17.62 12.45 9.16
C GLY A 211 -18.05 12.82 7.73
N LEU A 212 -17.12 12.85 6.78
CA LEU A 212 -17.37 13.03 5.35
C LEU A 212 -17.69 11.67 4.70
N ARG A 213 -18.23 11.70 3.48
CA ARG A 213 -18.52 10.50 2.69
C ARG A 213 -17.96 10.65 1.29
N PHE A 214 -17.10 9.72 0.89
CA PHE A 214 -16.44 9.73 -0.42
C PHE A 214 -16.93 8.58 -1.30
N ASN A 215 -17.11 8.84 -2.60
CA ASN A 215 -17.47 7.85 -3.63
C ASN A 215 -16.35 7.69 -4.67
N TYR A 216 -15.13 8.11 -4.34
CA TYR A 216 -13.93 7.91 -5.13
C TYR A 216 -12.69 7.91 -4.24
N THR A 217 -11.54 7.57 -4.80
CA THR A 217 -10.22 7.80 -4.22
C THR A 217 -9.17 7.97 -5.32
N ARG A 218 -8.07 8.64 -5.02
CA ARG A 218 -6.85 8.63 -5.82
C ARG A 218 -5.82 7.75 -5.12
N VAL A 219 -5.42 6.69 -5.81
CA VAL A 219 -4.42 5.72 -5.32
C VAL A 219 -3.04 6.19 -5.75
N SER A 220 -2.16 6.51 -4.80
CA SER A 220 -0.82 7.02 -5.09
C SER A 220 0.26 5.95 -4.86
N VAL A 221 1.28 5.90 -5.72
CA VAL A 221 2.50 5.08 -5.49
C VAL A 221 3.19 5.46 -4.18
N ASN A 222 3.01 6.69 -3.73
CA ASN A 222 3.61 7.31 -2.55
C ASN A 222 3.03 6.83 -1.20
N GLY A 223 2.36 5.66 -1.17
CA GLY A 223 1.91 5.01 0.05
C GLY A 223 0.71 5.65 0.75
N TYR A 224 -0.19 6.29 -0.01
CA TYR A 224 -1.43 6.85 0.50
C TYR A 224 -2.61 6.72 -0.48
N LEU A 225 -3.82 6.81 0.09
CA LEU A 225 -5.07 7.08 -0.62
C LEU A 225 -5.50 8.51 -0.36
N GLU A 226 -5.90 9.24 -1.40
CA GLU A 226 -6.27 10.66 -1.32
C GLU A 226 -7.72 10.86 -1.80
N PHE A 227 -8.41 11.83 -1.21
CA PHE A 227 -9.82 12.13 -1.49
C PHE A 227 -10.06 13.60 -1.85
N THR A 228 -9.22 14.54 -1.42
CA THR A 228 -9.28 15.96 -1.83
C THR A 228 -7.91 16.47 -2.26
N ASP A 229 -7.88 17.58 -3.00
CA ASP A 229 -6.66 18.09 -3.62
C ASP A 229 -5.62 18.54 -2.58
N PRO A 230 -4.33 18.22 -2.80
CA PRO A 230 -3.25 18.65 -1.92
C PRO A 230 -2.89 20.13 -2.11
N PRO A 231 -2.11 20.72 -1.17
CA PRO A 231 -1.43 21.97 -1.42
C PRO A 231 -0.43 21.82 -2.57
N MET A 232 -0.09 22.94 -3.22
CA MET A 232 0.82 22.96 -4.37
C MET A 232 2.19 22.32 -4.06
N HIS A 233 2.67 22.48 -2.82
CA HIS A 233 3.92 21.92 -2.34
C HIS A 233 3.77 21.40 -0.92
N TYR A 234 4.44 20.29 -0.60
CA TYR A 234 4.62 19.80 0.75
C TYR A 234 5.97 20.25 1.31
N THR A 235 6.01 20.54 2.61
CA THR A 235 7.25 20.81 3.36
C THR A 235 7.42 19.70 4.39
N TYR A 236 8.65 19.18 4.55
CA TYR A 236 8.96 18.15 5.54
C TYR A 236 9.55 18.77 6.82
N PRO A 237 9.16 18.31 8.03
CA PRO A 237 8.11 17.33 8.31
C PRO A 237 6.72 17.84 7.92
N LEU A 238 5.88 16.91 7.45
CA LEU A 238 4.48 17.15 7.14
C LEU A 238 3.73 17.53 8.42
N VAL A 239 2.86 18.55 8.33
CA VAL A 239 2.05 19.03 9.45
C VAL A 239 0.62 19.18 8.96
N PHE A 240 -0.29 18.46 9.60
CA PHE A 240 -1.72 18.45 9.29
C PHE A 240 -2.56 18.79 10.53
N PRO A 241 -3.70 19.50 10.39
CA PRO A 241 -4.21 20.10 9.15
C PRO A 241 -3.32 21.25 8.63
N VAL A 242 -3.47 21.58 7.34
CA VAL A 242 -2.73 22.67 6.71
C VAL A 242 -3.09 24.01 7.38
N ARG A 243 -2.10 24.64 8.02
CA ARG A 243 -2.28 25.87 8.85
C ARG A 243 -2.88 27.06 8.11
N ASN A 244 -2.71 27.11 6.78
CA ASN A 244 -3.18 28.19 5.92
C ASN A 244 -4.56 27.92 5.29
N TRP A 245 -5.23 26.82 5.65
CA TRP A 245 -6.59 26.52 5.19
C TRP A 245 -7.57 27.64 5.60
N PRO A 246 -8.51 28.08 4.72
CA PRO A 246 -8.81 27.56 3.38
C PRO A 246 -8.09 28.28 2.23
N LYS A 247 -7.01 29.05 2.48
CA LYS A 247 -6.23 29.70 1.40
C LYS A 247 -5.35 28.71 0.64
N GLU A 248 -4.85 27.71 1.35
CA GLU A 248 -4.20 26.53 0.81
C GLU A 248 -5.13 25.33 1.04
N ASN A 249 -5.14 24.39 0.09
CA ASN A 249 -5.93 23.18 0.23
C ASN A 249 -5.37 22.30 1.36
N ASP A 250 -6.28 21.74 2.15
CA ASP A 250 -5.98 20.70 3.14
C ASP A 250 -6.36 19.35 2.50
N PRO A 251 -5.41 18.39 2.34
CA PRO A 251 -5.69 17.13 1.65
C PRO A 251 -6.38 16.15 2.58
N SER A 252 -7.50 15.59 2.16
CA SER A 252 -8.14 14.46 2.82
C SER A 252 -7.43 13.19 2.34
N PHE A 253 -6.78 12.45 3.24
CA PHE A 253 -6.01 11.27 2.86
C PHE A 253 -5.85 10.24 3.99
N ILE A 254 -5.60 8.99 3.60
CA ILE A 254 -5.18 7.88 4.46
C ILE A 254 -3.75 7.50 4.07
N GLY A 255 -2.79 7.79 4.95
CA GLY A 255 -1.36 7.50 4.75
C GLY A 255 -0.94 6.25 5.51
N ILE A 256 -0.72 5.14 4.81
CA ILE A 256 -0.08 3.94 5.38
C ILE A 256 1.45 4.10 5.39
N PHE A 257 2.03 4.78 4.41
CA PHE A 257 3.46 5.07 4.33
C PHE A 257 3.68 6.27 3.40
N PHE A 258 3.23 7.47 3.79
CA PHE A 258 3.29 8.66 2.94
C PHE A 258 4.74 9.13 2.80
N SER A 259 5.34 8.82 1.65
CA SER A 259 6.69 9.24 1.26
C SER A 259 6.82 9.15 -0.27
N LYS A 260 7.76 9.87 -0.90
CA LYS A 260 7.93 9.78 -2.36
C LYS A 260 8.54 8.43 -2.75
N CYS A 261 7.70 7.57 -3.30
CA CYS A 261 8.02 6.21 -3.69
C CYS A 261 8.23 6.10 -5.21
N ARG A 262 8.98 5.07 -5.63
CA ARG A 262 9.06 4.61 -7.02
C ARG A 262 8.93 3.10 -7.06
N ILE A 263 8.54 2.56 -8.21
CA ILE A 263 8.48 1.11 -8.40
C ILE A 263 9.92 0.55 -8.31
N GLY A 264 10.14 -0.40 -7.40
CA GLY A 264 11.43 -1.06 -7.20
C GLY A 264 11.61 -2.25 -8.14
N LYS A 265 12.61 -3.08 -7.81
CA LYS A 265 12.86 -4.38 -8.45
C LYS A 265 12.59 -5.49 -7.44
N ILE A 266 12.30 -6.71 -7.92
CA ILE A 266 12.16 -7.88 -7.05
C ILE A 266 13.54 -8.19 -6.43
N PRO A 267 13.67 -8.22 -5.08
CA PRO A 267 14.90 -8.66 -4.44
C PRO A 267 15.19 -10.14 -4.75
N PRO A 268 16.45 -10.57 -4.94
CA PRO A 268 16.79 -11.98 -5.17
C PRO A 268 16.36 -12.94 -4.05
N THR A 269 16.14 -12.42 -2.85
CA THR A 269 15.69 -13.16 -1.66
C THR A 269 14.17 -13.19 -1.50
N ASP A 270 13.41 -12.56 -2.38
CA ASP A 270 11.95 -12.46 -2.28
C ASP A 270 11.28 -13.76 -2.78
N ILE A 271 10.48 -14.38 -1.91
CA ILE A 271 9.71 -15.58 -2.25
C ILE A 271 8.53 -15.18 -3.17
N ASP A 272 7.99 -13.97 -3.00
CA ASP A 272 6.83 -13.49 -3.75
C ASP A 272 7.25 -12.81 -5.05
N GLN A 273 7.28 -13.61 -6.11
CA GLN A 273 7.59 -13.22 -7.49
C GLN A 273 6.42 -12.51 -8.21
N ARG A 274 5.51 -11.85 -7.49
CA ARG A 274 4.56 -10.87 -8.05
C ARG A 274 5.31 -9.60 -8.52
N ARG A 275 4.79 -8.96 -9.56
CA ARG A 275 5.38 -7.75 -10.16
C ARG A 275 5.46 -6.59 -9.14
N PRO A 276 6.59 -5.88 -9.00
CA PRO A 276 6.67 -4.67 -8.19
C PRO A 276 5.72 -3.57 -8.69
N GLY A 277 5.09 -2.85 -7.77
CA GLY A 277 4.17 -1.75 -8.07
C GLY A 277 2.98 -1.71 -7.11
N VAL A 278 1.87 -1.13 -7.57
CA VAL A 278 0.65 -0.97 -6.77
C VAL A 278 -0.44 -1.89 -7.31
N TYR A 279 -1.09 -2.60 -6.40
CA TYR A 279 -2.26 -3.43 -6.62
C TYR A 279 -3.47 -2.78 -5.96
N PHE A 280 -4.62 -2.80 -6.63
CA PHE A 280 -5.86 -2.21 -6.13
C PHE A 280 -7.05 -3.10 -6.49
N ARG A 281 -7.64 -3.73 -5.47
CA ARG A 281 -8.87 -4.53 -5.54
C ARG A 281 -9.99 -3.79 -4.82
N VAL A 282 -11.18 -3.79 -5.40
CA VAL A 282 -12.43 -3.38 -4.76
C VAL A 282 -13.38 -4.56 -4.80
N GLU A 283 -13.99 -4.89 -3.67
CA GLU A 283 -15.03 -5.90 -3.57
C GLU A 283 -16.30 -5.23 -3.04
N GLU A 284 -17.32 -5.18 -3.88
CA GLU A 284 -18.60 -4.53 -3.59
C GLU A 284 -19.69 -5.58 -3.29
N ASP A 285 -20.72 -5.16 -2.56
CA ASP A 285 -21.93 -5.94 -2.24
C ASP A 285 -21.66 -7.33 -1.63
N LEU A 286 -20.64 -7.40 -0.77
CA LEU A 286 -20.21 -8.61 -0.09
C LEU A 286 -21.34 -9.31 0.68
N GLN A 287 -22.33 -8.57 1.19
CA GLN A 287 -23.48 -9.14 1.91
C GLN A 287 -24.35 -10.05 1.03
N ASN A 288 -24.65 -9.65 -0.20
CA ASN A 288 -25.51 -10.42 -1.11
C ASN A 288 -24.74 -11.48 -1.92
N ARG A 289 -23.40 -11.46 -1.88
CA ARG A 289 -22.56 -12.42 -2.60
C ARG A 289 -22.57 -13.82 -1.96
N ALA A 290 -22.74 -14.81 -2.83
CA ALA A 290 -22.78 -16.25 -2.53
C ALA A 290 -21.69 -17.07 -3.25
N ASP A 291 -20.80 -16.40 -3.99
CA ASP A 291 -19.61 -16.99 -4.58
C ASP A 291 -18.52 -17.22 -3.50
N GLN A 292 -17.67 -18.22 -3.70
CA GLN A 292 -16.62 -18.58 -2.74
C GLN A 292 -15.75 -17.39 -2.31
N PHE A 293 -15.31 -16.55 -3.25
CA PHE A 293 -14.42 -15.44 -2.93
C PHE A 293 -15.14 -14.35 -2.11
N GLY A 294 -16.35 -13.96 -2.52
CA GLY A 294 -17.16 -12.99 -1.78
C GLY A 294 -17.46 -13.44 -0.36
N VAL A 295 -17.80 -14.73 -0.17
CA VAL A 295 -18.05 -15.31 1.16
C VAL A 295 -16.78 -15.40 2.00
N GLU A 296 -15.66 -15.91 1.45
CA GLU A 296 -14.36 -15.96 2.15
C GLU A 296 -13.87 -14.56 2.54
N MET A 297 -14.00 -13.56 1.66
CA MET A 297 -13.61 -12.18 1.92
C MET A 297 -14.50 -11.52 2.99
N ARG A 298 -15.83 -11.66 2.89
CA ARG A 298 -16.80 -11.14 3.87
C ARG A 298 -16.50 -11.66 5.26
N GLU A 299 -16.45 -12.98 5.42
CA GLU A 299 -16.28 -13.59 6.75
C GLU A 299 -14.89 -13.31 7.32
N ARG A 300 -13.82 -13.32 6.50
CA ARG A 300 -12.48 -12.92 6.97
C ARG A 300 -12.46 -11.50 7.52
N LEU A 301 -12.99 -10.53 6.77
CA LEU A 301 -13.06 -9.12 7.20
C LEU A 301 -13.89 -8.96 8.48
N LYS A 302 -15.08 -9.55 8.49
CA LYS A 302 -16.03 -9.52 9.61
C LYS A 302 -15.38 -9.97 10.91
N TRP A 303 -14.76 -11.14 10.92
CA TRP A 303 -14.15 -11.70 12.12
C TRP A 303 -12.82 -11.03 12.49
N ASP A 304 -11.98 -10.65 11.51
CA ASP A 304 -10.75 -9.91 11.80
C ASP A 304 -11.04 -8.55 12.46
N ILE A 305 -12.08 -7.83 12.01
CA ILE A 305 -12.48 -6.53 12.59
C ILE A 305 -13.18 -6.71 13.95
N ARG A 306 -14.13 -7.66 14.07
CA ARG A 306 -14.84 -7.94 15.34
C ARG A 306 -13.90 -8.32 16.48
N GLU A 307 -12.86 -9.10 16.20
CA GLU A 307 -11.85 -9.49 17.19
C GLU A 307 -10.72 -8.45 17.33
N GLY A 308 -10.47 -7.67 16.28
CA GLY A 308 -9.38 -6.69 16.23
C GLY A 308 -9.71 -5.33 16.86
N MET A 309 -11.00 -4.98 16.96
CA MET A 309 -11.45 -3.66 17.41
C MET A 309 -12.58 -3.76 18.44
N ILE A 310 -12.41 -3.06 19.58
CA ILE A 310 -13.40 -3.01 20.65
C ILE A 310 -14.64 -2.26 20.18
N GLY A 311 -15.83 -2.82 20.42
CA GLY A 311 -17.11 -2.24 20.00
C GLY A 311 -17.52 -2.55 18.54
N ALA A 312 -16.71 -3.29 17.78
CA ALA A 312 -17.03 -3.68 16.41
C ALA A 312 -17.90 -4.96 16.30
N GLU A 313 -18.45 -5.45 17.42
CA GLU A 313 -19.19 -6.73 17.55
C GLU A 313 -20.34 -6.90 16.54
N ALA A 314 -21.03 -5.81 16.21
CA ALA A 314 -22.14 -5.79 15.27
C ALA A 314 -21.71 -5.58 13.81
N PHE A 315 -20.45 -5.21 13.53
CA PHE A 315 -19.98 -4.85 12.19
C PHE A 315 -20.15 -6.01 11.20
N ASP A 316 -20.64 -5.71 10.00
CA ASP A 316 -20.81 -6.68 8.92
C ASP A 316 -20.44 -6.00 7.58
N PRO A 317 -19.33 -6.40 6.93
CA PRO A 317 -18.77 -5.65 5.82
C PRO A 317 -19.64 -5.78 4.56
N LYS A 318 -20.03 -4.64 3.99
CA LYS A 318 -20.65 -4.55 2.66
C LYS A 318 -19.63 -4.43 1.55
N HIS A 319 -18.62 -3.57 1.75
CA HIS A 319 -17.63 -3.25 0.72
C HIS A 319 -16.23 -3.27 1.31
N ALA A 320 -15.25 -3.58 0.47
CA ALA A 320 -13.85 -3.62 0.84
C ALA A 320 -12.94 -3.07 -0.26
N VAL A 321 -11.84 -2.44 0.14
CA VAL A 321 -10.78 -1.97 -0.77
C VAL A 321 -9.45 -2.49 -0.26
N VAL A 322 -8.75 -3.29 -1.07
CA VAL A 322 -7.42 -3.82 -0.76
C VAL A 322 -6.40 -3.14 -1.65
N VAL A 323 -5.44 -2.45 -1.05
CA VAL A 323 -4.38 -1.72 -1.76
C VAL A 323 -3.03 -2.22 -1.28
N THR A 324 -2.22 -2.76 -2.19
CA THR A 324 -0.92 -3.34 -1.84
C THR A 324 0.19 -2.68 -2.63
N TRP A 325 1.14 -2.07 -1.93
CA TRP A 325 2.38 -1.55 -2.49
C TRP A 325 3.42 -2.65 -2.38
N LYS A 326 3.65 -3.39 -3.47
CA LYS A 326 4.61 -4.50 -3.53
C LYS A 326 5.96 -3.99 -4.02
N ASN A 327 7.00 -4.19 -3.21
CA ASN A 327 8.39 -3.90 -3.53
C ASN A 327 8.60 -2.46 -4.05
N VAL A 328 8.10 -1.46 -3.32
CA VAL A 328 8.31 -0.04 -3.63
C VAL A 328 9.62 0.47 -3.03
N SER A 329 10.42 1.18 -3.83
CA SER A 329 11.67 1.86 -3.45
C SER A 329 11.40 3.36 -3.26
N PHE A 330 12.41 4.14 -2.88
CA PHE A 330 12.32 5.58 -2.65
C PHE A 330 12.78 6.42 -3.85
N VAL A 331 12.19 7.59 -4.05
CA VAL A 331 12.63 8.58 -5.03
C VAL A 331 13.97 9.21 -4.61
N GLY A 332 14.86 9.40 -5.58
CA GLY A 332 16.20 9.99 -5.39
C GLY A 332 17.33 8.98 -5.13
N GLY A 333 17.00 7.70 -4.89
CA GLY A 333 18.01 6.66 -4.71
C GLY A 333 18.75 6.25 -5.99
N ILE A 334 19.96 5.71 -5.83
CA ILE A 334 20.76 5.13 -6.92
C ILE A 334 20.15 3.82 -7.45
N ASP A 335 20.73 3.24 -8.51
CA ASP A 335 20.23 2.02 -9.16
C ASP A 335 20.15 0.81 -8.22
N ASN A 336 21.16 0.63 -7.35
CA ASN A 336 21.17 -0.48 -6.39
C ASN A 336 20.05 -0.34 -5.34
N SER A 337 19.64 0.90 -5.02
CA SER A 337 18.53 1.17 -4.11
C SER A 337 17.18 0.72 -4.64
N LEU A 338 17.05 0.39 -5.93
CA LEU A 338 15.84 -0.24 -6.47
C LEU A 338 15.54 -1.62 -5.86
N TYR A 339 16.55 -2.32 -5.31
CA TYR A 339 16.38 -3.58 -4.59
C TYR A 339 16.14 -3.41 -3.08
N LYS A 340 16.34 -2.20 -2.54
CA LYS A 340 15.87 -1.83 -1.21
C LYS A 340 14.41 -1.42 -1.33
N THR A 341 13.52 -2.28 -0.83
CA THR A 341 12.09 -2.14 -1.09
C THR A 341 11.25 -2.41 0.13
N ASN A 342 10.17 -1.64 0.26
CA ASN A 342 9.13 -1.85 1.26
C ASN A 342 7.95 -2.60 0.62
N THR A 343 7.27 -3.41 1.41
CA THR A 343 5.99 -4.02 1.03
C THR A 343 4.99 -3.86 2.17
N PHE A 344 3.87 -3.22 1.87
CA PHE A 344 2.80 -2.92 2.82
C PHE A 344 1.45 -2.89 2.12
N GLN A 345 0.39 -3.15 2.88
CA GLN A 345 -0.98 -3.25 2.38
C GLN A 345 -1.96 -2.55 3.31
N MET A 346 -2.86 -1.78 2.70
CA MET A 346 -4.03 -1.19 3.32
C MET A 346 -5.26 -2.02 2.96
N VAL A 347 -6.11 -2.32 3.93
CA VAL A 347 -7.41 -2.95 3.72
C VAL A 347 -8.47 -2.09 4.39
N LEU A 348 -9.30 -1.45 3.58
CA LEU A 348 -10.50 -0.76 4.04
C LEU A 348 -11.67 -1.73 4.01
N ALA A 349 -12.55 -1.63 5.02
CA ALA A 349 -13.84 -2.31 5.02
C ALA A 349 -14.90 -1.38 5.61
N THR A 350 -16.07 -1.35 4.98
CA THR A 350 -17.17 -0.48 5.40
C THR A 350 -18.53 -1.17 5.26
N ASP A 351 -19.46 -0.78 6.13
CA ASP A 351 -20.89 -1.07 6.05
C ASP A 351 -21.69 0.17 5.58
N GLU A 352 -20.99 1.19 5.06
CA GLU A 352 -21.43 2.56 4.70
C GLU A 352 -21.81 3.48 5.89
N VAL A 353 -21.66 2.99 7.12
CA VAL A 353 -21.85 3.77 8.36
C VAL A 353 -20.54 3.85 9.14
N ASN A 354 -19.94 2.70 9.41
CA ASN A 354 -18.62 2.52 10.01
C ASN A 354 -17.59 2.23 8.92
N THR A 355 -16.36 2.69 9.14
CA THR A 355 -15.22 2.37 8.27
C THR A 355 -14.04 1.96 9.13
N TYR A 356 -13.49 0.79 8.83
CA TYR A 356 -12.29 0.27 9.47
C TYR A 356 -11.18 0.16 8.43
N VAL A 357 -9.94 0.40 8.88
CA VAL A 357 -8.74 0.20 8.07
C VAL A 357 -7.77 -0.71 8.81
N ILE A 358 -7.17 -1.63 8.07
CA ILE A 358 -6.09 -2.50 8.52
C ILE A 358 -4.83 -2.11 7.73
N PHE A 359 -3.74 -1.83 8.43
CA PHE A 359 -2.41 -1.66 7.85
C PHE A 359 -1.59 -2.92 8.16
N ASN A 360 -1.17 -3.63 7.11
CA ASN A 360 -0.26 -4.78 7.17
C ASN A 360 1.11 -4.37 6.63
N TYR A 361 2.13 -4.30 7.49
CA TYR A 361 3.52 -4.00 7.08
C TYR A 361 4.33 -5.30 6.98
N LEU A 362 4.51 -5.81 5.76
CA LEU A 362 5.26 -7.05 5.54
C LEU A 362 6.78 -6.82 5.65
N ASN A 363 7.26 -5.69 5.13
CA ASN A 363 8.68 -5.37 5.11
C ASN A 363 8.91 -3.85 4.98
N ILE A 364 9.80 -3.29 5.81
CA ILE A 364 10.27 -1.91 5.75
C ILE A 364 11.80 -1.93 5.82
N GLN A 365 12.47 -1.60 4.71
CA GLN A 365 13.92 -1.53 4.56
C GLN A 365 14.44 -0.09 4.45
N TRP A 366 13.60 0.84 4.02
CA TRP A 366 13.91 2.26 3.90
C TRP A 366 12.82 3.09 4.58
N THR A 367 13.14 4.31 5.04
CA THR A 367 12.25 5.15 5.87
C THR A 367 11.97 6.52 5.28
N SER A 368 12.96 7.14 4.62
CA SER A 368 12.94 8.52 4.11
C SER A 368 13.42 8.60 2.66
N HIS A 369 12.72 9.33 1.82
CA HIS A 369 13.17 9.63 0.45
C HIS A 369 14.11 10.86 0.42
N THR A 370 14.81 11.09 -0.69
CA THR A 370 15.94 12.04 -0.71
C THR A 370 15.53 13.50 -0.52
N GLU A 371 14.34 13.92 -0.97
CA GLU A 371 13.83 15.28 -0.76
C GLU A 371 13.44 15.57 0.71
N ALA A 372 13.11 14.53 1.49
CA ALA A 372 12.95 14.59 2.94
C ALA A 372 14.30 14.43 3.70
N GLY A 373 15.44 14.52 3.00
CA GLY A 373 16.78 14.40 3.58
C GLY A 373 17.32 12.96 3.70
N GLY A 374 16.64 11.97 3.12
CA GLY A 374 17.12 10.58 3.13
C GLY A 374 18.35 10.35 2.26
N ASP A 375 19.26 9.48 2.69
CA ASP A 375 20.46 9.16 1.92
C ASP A 375 20.13 8.44 0.59
N THR A 376 20.97 8.65 -0.44
CA THR A 376 20.71 8.13 -1.78
C THR A 376 20.98 6.62 -1.92
N VAL A 377 21.57 5.97 -0.92
CA VAL A 377 21.91 4.54 -0.94
C VAL A 377 20.87 3.71 -0.21
N ASN A 378 20.51 4.11 1.02
CA ASN A 378 19.66 3.33 1.92
C ASN A 378 18.23 3.86 2.04
N GLY A 379 18.02 5.16 1.83
CA GLY A 379 16.73 5.81 2.06
C GLY A 379 16.46 5.98 3.55
N GLU A 380 17.48 6.38 4.31
CA GLU A 380 17.46 6.54 5.77
C GLU A 380 18.08 7.89 6.18
N GLY A 381 17.90 8.30 7.44
CA GLY A 381 18.52 9.51 8.00
C GLY A 381 17.77 10.84 7.78
N GLY A 382 16.77 10.87 6.89
CA GLY A 382 15.87 12.01 6.71
C GLY A 382 14.63 11.97 7.60
N ILE A 383 13.68 12.87 7.36
CA ILE A 383 12.32 12.75 7.91
C ILE A 383 11.68 11.48 7.32
N SER A 384 11.20 10.60 8.19
CA SER A 384 10.62 9.33 7.77
C SER A 384 9.20 9.53 7.20
N ALA A 385 8.65 8.50 6.54
CA ALA A 385 7.30 8.57 5.99
C ALA A 385 6.26 8.95 7.06
N PHE A 386 5.22 9.70 6.66
CA PHE A 386 4.08 9.97 7.54
C PHE A 386 3.12 8.79 7.54
N VAL A 387 2.60 8.44 8.71
CA VAL A 387 1.61 7.37 8.90
C VAL A 387 0.45 7.95 9.69
N GLY A 388 -0.75 7.94 9.13
CA GLY A 388 -1.88 8.61 9.74
C GLY A 388 -2.97 9.02 8.75
N PHE A 389 -3.76 10.01 9.17
CA PHE A 389 -5.00 10.40 8.53
C PHE A 389 -5.15 11.93 8.57
N ASN A 390 -5.72 12.53 7.53
CA ASN A 390 -6.15 13.93 7.56
C ASN A 390 -7.55 14.07 6.95
N ALA A 391 -8.38 14.93 7.55
CA ALA A 391 -9.77 15.12 7.13
C ALA A 391 -9.91 15.92 5.84
N GLY A 392 -8.99 16.85 5.56
CA GLY A 392 -8.97 17.69 4.37
C GLY A 392 -9.91 18.90 4.40
N ASN A 393 -10.31 19.31 5.60
CA ASN A 393 -11.25 20.39 5.86
C ASN A 393 -10.76 21.33 6.99
N GLY A 394 -9.50 21.21 7.40
CA GLY A 394 -8.93 22.00 8.51
C GLY A 394 -9.35 21.58 9.91
N THR A 395 -10.26 20.60 10.11
CA THR A 395 -10.84 20.30 11.44
C THR A 395 -10.27 19.08 12.14
N GLY A 396 -9.59 18.16 11.44
CA GLY A 396 -9.13 16.91 12.05
C GLY A 396 -7.93 16.28 11.33
N SER A 397 -6.94 15.89 12.11
CA SER A 397 -5.80 15.07 11.68
C SER A 397 -5.46 14.06 12.79
N TYR A 398 -4.83 12.95 12.40
CA TYR A 398 -4.30 11.96 13.31
C TYR A 398 -2.95 11.49 12.80
N GLU A 399 -1.90 11.72 13.59
CA GLU A 399 -0.55 11.21 13.34
C GLU A 399 -0.31 9.95 14.19
N TYR A 400 0.20 8.87 13.58
CA TYR A 400 0.38 7.60 14.29
C TYR A 400 1.70 7.56 15.08
N GLU A 401 1.70 8.29 16.19
CA GLU A 401 2.79 8.37 17.15
C GLU A 401 3.03 7.03 17.89
N PRO A 402 4.28 6.67 18.25
CA PRO A 402 5.53 7.40 18.00
C PRO A 402 6.19 7.08 16.64
N TYR A 403 5.46 6.47 15.71
CA TYR A 403 6.04 5.84 14.51
C TYR A 403 6.13 6.79 13.32
N SER A 404 5.09 7.57 13.07
CA SER A 404 5.01 8.52 11.96
C SER A 404 6.16 9.52 12.01
N GLN A 405 6.80 9.78 10.86
CA GLN A 405 7.89 10.75 10.68
C GLN A 405 9.17 10.52 11.53
N THR A 406 9.18 9.53 12.43
CA THR A 406 10.36 9.14 13.21
C THR A 406 11.03 7.87 12.68
N TRP A 407 12.27 7.62 13.10
CA TRP A 407 12.99 6.39 12.81
C TRP A 407 12.27 5.12 13.32
N MET A 408 11.35 5.25 14.28
CA MET A 408 10.59 4.13 14.83
C MET A 408 9.62 3.51 13.82
N ILE A 409 9.37 4.14 12.66
CA ILE A 409 8.53 3.57 11.59
C ILE A 409 8.96 2.16 11.17
N ARG A 410 10.24 1.81 11.31
CA ARG A 410 10.78 0.46 11.02
C ARG A 410 10.16 -0.62 11.91
N ASP A 411 9.83 -0.26 13.15
CA ASP A 411 9.20 -1.15 14.13
C ASP A 411 7.75 -1.49 13.78
N LEU A 412 7.10 -0.79 12.84
CA LEU A 412 5.76 -1.14 12.34
C LEU A 412 5.67 -2.53 11.68
N THR A 413 6.79 -3.19 11.41
CA THR A 413 6.83 -4.60 10.96
C THR A 413 6.78 -5.62 12.11
N ARG A 414 6.99 -5.17 13.35
CA ARG A 414 7.13 -5.99 14.57
C ARG A 414 6.18 -5.59 15.70
N ARG A 415 5.71 -4.35 15.66
CA ARG A 415 4.66 -3.76 16.51
C ARG A 415 3.30 -3.94 15.83
N GLY A 416 2.23 -3.62 16.57
CA GLY A 416 0.89 -4.09 16.22
C GLY A 416 0.79 -5.59 16.43
N CYS A 417 -0.27 -6.04 17.11
CA CYS A 417 -0.53 -7.48 17.34
C CYS A 417 -2.01 -7.79 17.06
N VAL A 418 -2.66 -7.03 16.17
CA VAL A 418 -4.08 -7.22 15.85
C VAL A 418 -4.28 -8.59 15.20
N ASN A 419 -5.28 -9.34 15.67
CA ASN A 419 -5.48 -10.77 15.34
C ASN A 419 -4.24 -11.66 15.57
N GLY A 420 -3.32 -11.27 16.45
CA GLY A 420 -2.09 -12.02 16.75
C GLY A 420 -0.94 -11.82 15.74
N PHE A 421 -1.11 -10.98 14.72
CA PHE A 421 -0.06 -10.74 13.73
C PHE A 421 0.87 -9.58 14.11
N PRO A 422 2.19 -9.81 14.25
CA PRO A 422 3.16 -8.72 14.25
C PRO A 422 3.08 -7.97 12.92
N GLY A 423 3.11 -6.65 12.98
CA GLY A 423 3.01 -5.77 11.81
C GLY A 423 1.60 -5.53 11.30
N ARG A 424 0.55 -6.00 11.99
CA ARG A 424 -0.84 -5.64 11.74
C ARG A 424 -1.33 -4.59 12.72
N HIS A 425 -1.76 -3.45 12.18
CA HIS A 425 -2.38 -2.34 12.89
C HIS A 425 -3.80 -2.13 12.36
N MET A 426 -4.70 -1.62 13.19
CA MET A 426 -6.11 -1.43 12.82
C MET A 426 -6.67 -0.17 13.47
N PHE A 427 -7.51 0.55 12.73
CA PHE A 427 -8.15 1.79 13.16
C PHE A 427 -9.61 1.82 12.67
N LYS A 428 -10.51 2.42 13.46
CA LYS A 428 -11.82 2.92 13.00
C LYS A 428 -11.64 4.37 12.55
N ILE A 429 -12.23 4.77 11.43
CA ILE A 429 -11.90 6.04 10.74
C ILE A 429 -13.10 6.84 10.21
N ASP A 430 -14.34 6.36 10.40
CA ASP A 430 -15.54 6.99 9.84
C ASP A 430 -15.89 8.37 10.41
N ASP A 431 -15.53 8.67 11.65
CA ASP A 431 -15.81 9.94 12.34
C ASP A 431 -14.54 10.38 13.10
N ASP A 432 -14.38 9.98 14.36
CA ASP A 432 -13.08 10.06 15.05
C ASP A 432 -12.16 8.88 14.68
N ILE A 433 -10.84 9.15 14.62
CA ILE A 433 -9.82 8.10 14.44
C ILE A 433 -9.57 7.37 15.75
N MET A 434 -9.98 6.10 15.82
CA MET A 434 -9.78 5.25 16.99
C MET A 434 -8.81 4.11 16.66
N PRO A 435 -7.56 4.10 17.18
CA PRO A 435 -6.68 2.95 17.05
C PRO A 435 -7.19 1.77 17.89
N SER A 436 -6.97 0.55 17.40
CA SER A 436 -7.16 -0.67 18.19
C SER A 436 -6.35 -0.61 19.49
N ALA A 437 -6.88 -1.19 20.57
CA ALA A 437 -6.23 -1.27 21.87
C ALA A 437 -4.87 -2.01 21.82
N PHE A 438 -4.64 -2.83 20.79
CA PHE A 438 -3.36 -3.51 20.53
C PHE A 438 -2.36 -2.66 19.74
N GLY A 439 -2.80 -1.55 19.12
CA GLY A 439 -1.96 -0.63 18.35
C GLY A 439 -1.51 0.62 19.12
N SER A 440 -2.18 0.98 20.21
CA SER A 440 -1.98 2.24 20.95
C SER A 440 -1.12 2.15 22.21
N ARG A 441 -0.61 0.96 22.55
CA ARG A 441 0.34 0.77 23.67
C ARG A 441 1.60 0.05 23.16
N PRO A 442 2.81 0.45 23.59
CA PRO A 442 4.03 -0.31 23.35
C PRO A 442 4.05 -1.56 24.23
N GLN A 443 3.18 -2.53 23.95
CA GLN A 443 3.21 -3.81 24.62
C GLN A 443 4.52 -4.55 24.27
N ARG A 444 4.97 -5.37 25.24
CA ARG A 444 5.99 -6.38 24.99
C ARG A 444 5.46 -7.31 23.89
N SER A 445 6.37 -7.72 22.99
CA SER A 445 6.23 -8.75 21.94
C SER A 445 4.87 -9.47 21.85
N CYS A 446 4.27 -9.53 20.66
CA CYS A 446 3.14 -10.43 20.40
C CYS A 446 3.49 -11.84 20.93
N ASN A 447 2.85 -12.24 22.03
CA ASN A 447 3.19 -13.49 22.69
C ASN A 447 2.77 -14.64 21.77
N LEU A 448 3.76 -15.27 21.14
CA LEU A 448 3.62 -16.60 20.53
C LEU A 448 3.41 -17.62 21.64
N GLY A 449 2.18 -17.65 22.16
CA GLY A 449 1.69 -18.70 23.04
C GLY A 449 1.38 -19.95 22.22
N TYR A 450 2.39 -20.80 22.06
CA TYR A 450 2.26 -22.21 21.71
C TYR A 450 2.90 -23.04 22.84
#